data_AF-A0A644Y0M2-F1
#
_entry.id   AF-A0A644Y0M2-F1
#
_cell.length_a   1.000
_cell.length_b   1.000
_cell.length_c   1.000
_cell.angle_alpha   90.00
_cell.angle_beta   90.00
_cell.angle_gamma   90.00
#
_symmetry.space_group_name_H-M   'P 1'
#
loop_
_entity.id
_entity.type
_entity.pdbx_description
1 polymer ?
#
loop_
_entity_poly.entity_id
_entity_poly.type
_entity_poly.pdbx_seq_one_letter_code
_entity_poly.pdbx_strand_id
1 'polypeptide(L)' 'MNSNVRITPHETFELHELISFKNICATKASAMSSIVKDEELKSLMQNEVKQSKDHMKELESLIKLSDYAKS' A
#
# COMPACT_ATOMS: atom_id res chain seq x y z
N MET A 1 -9.31 -22.03 9.49
CA MET A 1 -7.86 -22.16 9.71
C MET A 1 -7.38 -20.86 10.35
N ASN A 2 -7.44 -20.76 11.69
CA ASN A 2 -6.91 -19.62 12.43
C ASN A 2 -5.51 -19.99 12.91
N SER A 3 -4.54 -19.88 12.01
CA SER A 3 -3.13 -19.85 12.41
C SER A 3 -2.92 -18.51 13.09
N ASN A 4 -2.45 -18.48 14.34
CA ASN A 4 -2.03 -17.26 15.01
C ASN A 4 -0.85 -16.65 14.23
N VAL A 5 -1.13 -15.86 13.20
CA VAL A 5 -0.13 -15.14 12.40
C VAL A 5 0.43 -14.06 13.30
N ARG A 6 1.60 -14.34 13.87
CA ARG A 6 2.30 -13.44 14.77
C ARG A 6 3.36 -12.71 13.94
N ILE A 7 3.07 -11.48 13.55
CA ILE A 7 3.98 -10.67 12.76
C ILE A 7 5.15 -10.22 13.65
N THR A 8 6.35 -10.65 13.26
CA THR A 8 7.60 -10.31 13.94
C THR A 8 8.03 -8.87 13.63
N PRO A 9 8.97 -8.28 14.41
CA PRO A 9 9.48 -6.95 14.11
C PRO A 9 10.11 -6.82 12.71
N HIS A 10 10.75 -7.88 12.20
CA HIS A 10 11.32 -7.91 10.85
C HIS A 10 10.23 -7.80 9.78
N GLU A 11 9.19 -8.64 9.87
CA GLU A 11 8.06 -8.58 8.93
C GLU A 11 7.31 -7.24 9.03
N THR A 12 7.24 -6.65 10.22
CA THR A 12 6.68 -5.30 10.41
C THR A 12 7.48 -4.25 9.63
N PHE A 13 8.82 -4.34 9.67
CA PHE A 13 9.70 -3.46 8.91
C PHE A 13 9.53 -3.65 7.40
N GLU A 14 9.49 -4.89 6.92
CA GLU A 14 9.22 -5.19 5.50
C GLU A 14 7.85 -4.65 5.04
N LEU A 15 6.82 -4.73 5.89
CA LEU A 15 5.51 -4.13 5.60
C LEU A 15 5.58 -2.61 5.49
N HIS A 16 6.36 -1.93 6.36
CA HIS A 16 6.58 -0.49 6.26
C HIS A 16 7.33 -0.09 4.98
N GLU A 17 8.33 -0.87 4.57
CA GLU A 17 9.02 -0.67 3.29
C GLU A 17 8.07 -0.85 2.10
N LEU A 18 7.23 -1.88 2.13
CA LEU A 18 6.24 -2.15 1.09
C LEU A 18 5.19 -1.03 0.98
N ILE A 19 4.70 -0.50 2.12
CA ILE A 19 3.80 0.65 2.16
C ILE A 19 4.49 1.88 1.56
N SER A 20 5.74 2.13 1.95
CA SER A 20 6.53 3.28 1.44
C SER A 20 6.73 3.18 -0.08
N PHE A 21 7.08 1.99 -0.57
CA PHE A 21 7.20 1.72 -2.00
C PHE A 21 5.89 1.96 -2.74
N LYS A 22 4.77 1.41 -2.25
CA LYS A 22 3.44 1.63 -2.84
C LYS A 22 3.06 3.11 -2.85
N ASN A 23 3.37 3.85 -1.79
CA ASN A 23 3.11 5.29 -1.73
C ASN A 23 3.87 6.07 -2.81
N ILE A 24 5.14 5.72 -3.05
CA ILE A 24 5.94 6.31 -4.13
C ILE A 24 5.30 6.02 -5.49
N CYS A 25 4.90 4.77 -5.75
CA CYS A 25 4.24 4.41 -7.01
C CYS A 25 2.91 5.14 -7.19
N ALA A 26 2.05 5.16 -6.16
CA ALA A 26 0.77 5.87 -6.20
C ALA A 26 0.96 7.38 -6.44
N THR A 27 1.98 7.99 -5.82
CA THR A 27 2.30 9.41 -6.04
C THR A 27 2.74 9.66 -7.49
N LYS A 28 3.59 8.79 -8.05
CA LYS A 28 4.00 8.86 -9.45
C LYS A 28 2.82 8.69 -10.41
N ALA A 29 1.97 7.68 -10.17
CA ALA A 29 0.78 7.43 -10.96
C ALA A 29 -0.19 8.61 -10.91
N SER A 30 -0.41 9.17 -9.72
CA SER A 30 -1.24 10.37 -9.53
C SER A 30 -0.69 11.57 -10.29
N ALA A 31 0.61 11.85 -10.18
CA ALA A 31 1.24 12.96 -10.89
C ALA A 31 1.14 12.77 -12.41
N MET A 32 1.44 11.58 -12.91
CA MET A 32 1.40 11.29 -14.35
C MET A 32 -0.04 11.30 -14.91
N SER A 33 -1.04 10.88 -14.14
CA SER A 33 -2.46 10.95 -14.53
C SER A 33 -2.94 12.38 -14.80
N SER A 34 -2.25 13.40 -14.27
CA SER A 34 -2.57 14.81 -14.52
C SER A 34 -2.08 15.34 -15.87
N ILE A 35 -1.10 14.67 -16.48
CA ILE A 35 -0.46 15.10 -17.75
C ILE A 35 -0.71 14.14 -18.91
N VAL A 36 -1.23 12.95 -18.65
CA VAL A 36 -1.54 11.96 -19.68
C VAL A 36 -2.78 12.39 -20.48
N LYS A 37 -2.72 12.28 -21.81
CA LYS A 37 -3.80 12.69 -22.72
C LYS A 37 -4.75 11.56 -23.11
N ASP A 38 -4.26 10.33 -23.05
CA ASP A 38 -5.05 9.15 -23.33
C ASP A 38 -5.97 8.86 -22.15
N GLU A 39 -7.28 8.94 -22.37
CA GLU A 39 -8.29 8.84 -21.30
C GLU A 39 -8.42 7.41 -20.75
N GLU A 40 -8.13 6.38 -21.56
CA GLU A 40 -8.11 4.99 -21.08
C GLU A 40 -6.92 4.77 -20.12
N LEU A 41 -5.73 5.22 -20.53
CA LEU A 41 -4.53 5.19 -19.70
C LEU A 41 -4.72 6.02 -18.43
N LYS A 42 -5.33 7.20 -18.51
CA LYS A 42 -5.66 8.03 -17.34
C LYS A 42 -6.55 7.31 -16.35
N SER A 43 -7.62 6.67 -16.84
CA SER A 43 -8.55 5.89 -16.02
C SER A 43 -7.84 4.72 -15.34
N LEU A 44 -6.98 4.01 -16.08
CA LEU A 44 -6.16 2.93 -15.53
C LEU A 44 -5.26 3.43 -14.39
N MET A 45 -4.59 4.57 -14.58
CA MET A 45 -3.71 5.16 -13.57
C MET A 45 -4.47 5.66 -12.34
N GLN A 46 -5.66 6.25 -12.52
CA GLN A 46 -6.52 6.64 -11.41
C GLN A 46 -7.01 5.43 -10.61
N ASN A 47 -7.34 4.33 -11.30
CA ASN A 47 -7.69 3.07 -10.67
C ASN A 47 -6.51 2.47 -9.90
N GLU A 48 -5.28 2.55 -10.43
CA GLU A 48 -4.06 2.13 -9.73
C GLU A 48 -3.85 2.93 -8.43
N VAL A 49 -4.06 4.24 -8.44
CA VAL A 49 -3.99 5.08 -7.23
C VAL A 49 -5.02 4.64 -6.19
N LYS A 50 -6.26 4.35 -6.62
CA LYS A 50 -7.31 3.86 -5.72
C LYS A 50 -6.92 2.52 -5.10
N GLN A 51 -6.55 1.55 -5.92
CA GLN A 51 -6.15 0.21 -5.45
C GLN A 51 -4.92 0.28 -4.54
N SER A 52 -3.96 1.15 -4.84
CA SER A 52 -2.77 1.33 -3.98
C SER A 52 -3.14 1.82 -2.60
N LYS A 53 -4.10 2.76 -2.48
CA LYS A 53 -4.61 3.22 -1.18
C LYS A 53 -5.34 2.11 -0.41
N ASP A 54 -6.13 1.30 -1.11
CA ASP A 54 -6.86 0.19 -0.48
C ASP A 54 -5.86 -0.87 0.04
N HIS A 55 -4.86 -1.26 -0.76
CA HIS A 55 -3.79 -2.16 -0.32
C HIS A 55 -2.97 -1.61 0.84
N MET A 56 -2.65 -0.31 0.84
CA MET A 56 -1.90 0.30 1.96
C MET A 56 -2.68 0.20 3.28
N LYS A 57 -4.01 0.39 3.27
CA LYS A 57 -4.85 0.20 4.47
C LYS A 57 -4.85 -1.24 4.97
N GLU A 58 -4.84 -2.21 4.07
CA GLU A 58 -4.73 -3.63 4.44
C GLU A 58 -3.37 -3.91 5.10
N LEU A 59 -2.28 -3.44 4.50
CA LEU A 59 -0.93 -3.59 5.05
C LEU A 59 -0.78 -2.88 6.41
N GLU A 60 -1.34 -1.67 6.56
CA GLU A 60 -1.39 -0.98 7.86
C GLU A 60 -2.19 -1.75 8.91
N SER A 61 -3.26 -2.44 8.49
CA SER A 61 -4.05 -3.28 9.39
C SER A 61 -3.25 -4.49 9.85
N LEU A 62 -2.43 -5.09 8.96
CA LEU A 62 -1.49 -6.15 9.34
C LEU A 62 -0.44 -5.66 10.33
N ILE A 63 0.14 -4.48 10.12
CA ILE A 63 1.09 -3.88 11.06
C ILE A 63 0.45 -3.69 12.45
N LYS A 64 -0.80 -3.25 12.53
CA LYS A 64 -1.52 -3.10 13.81
C LYS A 64 -1.75 -4.44 14.54
N LEU A 65 -1.75 -5.56 13.81
CA LEU A 65 -1.85 -6.90 14.40
C LEU A 65 -0.49 -7.44 14.85
N SER A 66 0.62 -6.79 14.48
CA SER A 66 1.94 -7.12 14.99
C SER A 66 2.09 -6.75 16.45
N ASP A 67 2.95 -7.47 17.18
CA ASP A 67 3.22 -7.19 18.60
C ASP A 67 3.91 -5.83 18.83
N TYR A 68 4.36 -5.14 17.77
CA TYR A 68 4.87 -3.76 17.83
C TYR A 68 3.78 -2.74 18.18
N ALA A 69 2.51 -3.00 17.84
CA ALA A 69 1.42 -2.08 18.16
C ALA A 69 1.02 -2.08 19.65
N LYS A 70 1.60 -2.97 20.47
CA LYS A 70 1.28 -3.14 21.90
C LYS A 70 2.29 -2.49 22.86
N SER A 71 3.37 -1.87 22.36
CA SER A 71 4.38 -1.18 23.18
C SER A 71 4.10 0.31 23.35
#